data_AF-A0A7S4JYZ0-F1
#
_entry.id   AF-A0A7S4JYZ0-F1
#
_cell.length_a   1.000
_cell.length_b   1.000
_cell.length_c   1.000
_cell.angle_alpha   90.00
_cell.angle_beta   90.00
_cell.angle_gamma   90.00
#
_symmetry.space_group_name_H-M   'P 1'
#
loop_
_entity.id
_entity.type
_entity.pdbx_description
1 polymer ?
#
loop_
_entity_poly.entity_id
_entity_poly.type
_entity_poly.pdbx_seq_one_letter_code
_entity_poly.pdbx_strand_id
1 'polypeptide(L)'
;TMAQMKKWTSSNPWNCQHKLELMNAEYAYLEGDIDGAIESYNCASVSAGKHRFVHEEGLILERAGIFYLETGDYATASRLFNRAHDCYVRWEAHSKAAHVKLYL
;
A
#
# COMPACT_ATOMS: atom_id res chain seq x y z
N THR A 1 13.23 12.07 3.07
CA THR A 1 12.97 12.45 1.65
C THR A 1 13.11 11.21 0.77
N MET A 2 12.52 11.20 -0.43
CA MET A 2 12.68 10.07 -1.38
C MET A 2 14.16 9.70 -1.62
N ALA A 3 15.06 10.69 -1.61
CA ALA A 3 16.50 10.48 -1.73
C ALA A 3 17.09 9.61 -0.60
N GLN A 4 16.62 9.80 0.63
CA GLN A 4 17.09 9.02 1.78
C GLN A 4 16.53 7.59 1.77
N MET A 5 15.29 7.42 1.30
CA MET A 5 14.69 6.10 1.11
C MET A 5 15.42 5.32 0.02
N LYS A 6 15.73 5.95 -1.13
CA LYS A 6 16.55 5.35 -2.19
C LYS A 6 17.92 4.89 -1.68
N LYS A 7 18.55 5.69 -0.80
CA LYS A 7 19.82 5.32 -0.16
C LYS A 7 19.66 4.07 0.72
N TRP A 8 18.59 3.96 1.50
CA TRP A 8 18.33 2.77 2.31
C TRP A 8 17.98 1.54 1.48
N THR A 9 17.19 1.68 0.41
CA THR A 9 16.93 0.59 -0.54
C THR A 9 18.21 0.12 -1.22
N SER A 10 19.17 1.00 -1.50
CA SER A 10 20.48 0.60 -2.04
C SER A 10 21.33 -0.22 -1.06
N SER A 11 21.13 -0.03 0.25
CA SER A 11 21.90 -0.71 1.31
C SER A 11 21.21 -1.97 1.85
N ASN A 12 19.88 -2.02 1.84
CA ASN A 12 19.08 -3.20 2.20
C ASN A 12 17.78 -3.24 1.37
N PRO A 13 17.84 -3.74 0.12
CA PRO A 13 16.73 -3.66 -0.84
C PRO A 13 15.46 -4.31 -0.31
N TRP A 14 15.60 -5.45 0.35
CA TRP A 14 14.50 -6.29 0.80
C TRP A 14 13.60 -5.63 1.85
N ASN A 15 14.19 -4.79 2.72
CA ASN A 15 13.44 -4.18 3.83
C ASN A 15 12.78 -2.84 3.45
N CYS A 16 13.24 -2.18 2.38
CA CYS A 16 12.81 -0.82 2.05
C CYS A 16 12.16 -0.68 0.68
N GLN A 17 12.22 -1.69 -0.19
CA GLN A 17 11.68 -1.60 -1.55
C GLN A 17 10.16 -1.35 -1.56
N HIS A 18 9.38 -2.13 -0.81
CA HIS A 18 7.93 -1.96 -0.76
C HIS A 18 7.50 -0.55 -0.32
N LYS A 19 8.25 0.08 0.58
CA LYS A 19 8.01 1.45 1.04
C LYS A 19 8.37 2.49 -0.02
N LEU A 20 9.46 2.27 -0.76
CA LEU A 20 9.83 3.13 -1.87
C LEU A 20 8.76 3.10 -2.97
N GLU A 21 8.26 1.91 -3.32
CA GLU A 21 7.19 1.78 -4.32
C GLU A 21 5.88 2.42 -3.84
N LEU A 22 5.54 2.27 -2.55
CA LEU A 22 4.38 2.97 -2.00
C LEU A 22 4.54 4.50 -2.11
N MET A 23 5.72 5.04 -1.81
CA MET A 23 5.98 6.46 -1.98
C MET A 23 5.88 6.91 -3.45
N ASN A 24 6.38 6.10 -4.38
CA ASN A 24 6.26 6.36 -5.81
C ASN A 24 4.80 6.37 -6.25
N ALA A 25 3.98 5.45 -5.73
CA ALA A 25 2.55 5.36 -6.05
C ALA A 25 1.80 6.65 -5.66
N GLU A 26 2.03 7.12 -4.44
CA GLU A 26 1.41 8.35 -3.93
C GLU A 26 1.91 9.58 -4.69
N TYR A 27 3.19 9.62 -5.03
CA TYR A 27 3.76 10.71 -5.81
C TYR A 27 3.18 10.75 -7.23
N ALA A 28 3.10 9.61 -7.91
CA ALA A 28 2.50 9.50 -9.24
C ALA A 28 1.02 9.94 -9.21
N TYR A 29 0.27 9.54 -8.17
CA TYR A 29 -1.11 9.96 -8.01
C TYR A 29 -1.25 11.49 -7.86
N LEU A 30 -0.39 12.12 -7.04
CA LEU A 30 -0.38 13.58 -6.87
C LEU A 30 -0.02 14.33 -8.15
N GLU A 31 0.84 13.76 -8.99
CA GLU A 31 1.21 14.33 -10.30
C GLU A 31 0.16 14.06 -11.40
N GLY A 32 -0.90 13.30 -11.09
CA GLY A 32 -1.93 12.91 -12.05
C GLY A 32 -1.56 11.74 -12.96
N ASP A 33 -0.44 11.06 -12.70
CA ASP A 33 -0.03 9.83 -13.38
C ASP A 33 -0.72 8.61 -12.76
N ILE A 34 -1.94 8.36 -13.23
CA ILE A 34 -2.80 7.27 -12.73
C ILE A 34 -2.20 5.90 -13.03
N ASP A 35 -1.63 5.70 -14.22
CA ASP A 35 -1.06 4.42 -14.63
C ASP A 35 0.21 4.10 -13.82
N GLY A 36 1.08 5.11 -13.62
CA GLY A 36 2.26 4.98 -12.76
C GLY A 36 1.91 4.70 -11.30
N ALA A 37 0.82 5.29 -10.79
CA ALA A 37 0.32 5.00 -9.45
C ALA A 37 -0.13 3.54 -9.32
N ILE A 38 -0.91 3.04 -10.28
CA ILE A 38 -1.39 1.65 -10.30
C ILE A 38 -0.22 0.66 -10.34
N GLU A 39 0.75 0.88 -11.23
CA GLU A 39 1.93 0.03 -11.34
C GLU A 39 2.71 0.00 -10.02
N SER A 40 2.93 1.17 -9.43
CA SER A 40 3.66 1.31 -8.17
C SER A 40 2.93 0.64 -6.99
N TYR A 41 1.61 0.77 -6.87
CA TYR A 41 0.82 0.06 -5.85
C TYR A 41 0.92 -1.46 -6.00
N ASN A 42 0.84 -1.98 -7.23
CA ASN A 42 0.99 -3.40 -7.51
C ASN A 42 2.38 -3.90 -7.12
N CYS A 43 3.44 -3.16 -7.49
CA CYS A 43 4.82 -3.46 -7.13
C CYS A 43 5.03 -3.46 -5.60
N ALA A 44 4.48 -2.47 -4.90
CA ALA A 44 4.53 -2.38 -3.45
C ALA A 44 3.88 -3.61 -2.79
N SER A 45 2.67 -3.99 -3.23
CA SER A 45 1.91 -5.13 -2.68
C SER A 45 2.66 -6.46 -2.88
N VAL A 46 3.17 -6.71 -4.09
CA VAL A 46 3.96 -7.91 -4.40
C VAL A 46 5.24 -7.97 -3.57
N SER A 47 5.92 -6.82 -3.40
CA SER A 47 7.15 -6.75 -2.61
C SER A 47 6.90 -7.00 -1.12
N ALA A 48 5.83 -6.43 -0.54
CA ALA A 48 5.47 -6.67 0.86
C ALA A 48 5.05 -8.13 1.12
N GLY A 49 4.26 -8.72 0.21
CA GLY A 49 3.81 -10.11 0.31
C GLY A 49 4.96 -11.13 0.25
N LYS A 50 5.97 -10.90 -0.58
CA LYS A 50 7.17 -11.76 -0.68
C LYS A 50 7.93 -11.88 0.64
N HIS A 51 7.93 -10.82 1.45
CA HIS A 51 8.69 -10.75 2.70
C HIS A 51 7.85 -10.98 3.95
N ARG A 52 6.56 -11.33 3.80
CA ARG A 52 5.61 -11.57 4.90
C ARG A 52 5.50 -10.39 5.88
N PHE A 53 5.72 -9.16 5.41
CA PHE A 53 5.48 -7.96 6.22
C PHE A 53 3.98 -7.66 6.25
N VAL A 54 3.23 -8.38 7.08
CA VAL A 54 1.76 -8.34 7.09
C VAL A 54 1.22 -6.93 7.38
N HIS A 55 1.87 -6.17 8.27
CA HIS A 55 1.48 -4.80 8.58
C HIS A 55 1.74 -3.83 7.41
N GLU A 56 2.85 -4.00 6.68
CA GLU A 56 3.18 -3.19 5.51
C GLU A 56 2.27 -3.54 4.33
N GLU A 57 1.97 -4.83 4.13
CA GLU A 57 0.99 -5.27 3.13
C GLU A 57 -0.37 -4.64 3.41
N GLY A 58 -0.82 -4.65 4.68
CA GLY A 58 -2.06 -4.01 5.09
C GLY A 58 -2.09 -2.51 4.80
N LEU A 59 -1.00 -1.79 5.07
CA LEU A 59 -0.88 -0.36 4.76
C LEU A 59 -0.93 -0.08 3.26
N ILE A 60 -0.19 -0.84 2.47
CA ILE A 60 -0.18 -0.68 1.00
C ILE A 60 -1.58 -0.92 0.42
N LEU A 61 -2.29 -1.95 0.92
CA LEU A 61 -3.65 -2.28 0.48
C LEU A 61 -4.66 -1.20 0.90
N GLU A 62 -4.54 -0.64 2.11
CA GLU A 62 -5.37 0.49 2.57
C GLU A 62 -5.19 1.71 1.65
N ARG A 63 -3.93 2.07 1.33
CA ARG A 63 -3.61 3.20 0.45
C ARG A 63 -4.09 2.99 -0.98
N ALA A 64 -3.85 1.81 -1.55
CA ALA A 64 -4.38 1.45 -2.85
C ALA A 64 -5.92 1.48 -2.85
N GLY A 65 -6.57 1.02 -1.78
CA GLY A 65 -8.03 1.08 -1.62
C GLY A 65 -8.56 2.52 -1.66
N ILE A 66 -7.90 3.46 -0.97
CA ILE A 66 -8.25 4.89 -1.01
C ILE A 66 -8.09 5.44 -2.43
N PHE A 67 -6.99 5.12 -3.11
CA PHE A 67 -6.78 5.53 -4.51
C PHE A 67 -7.91 5.05 -5.43
N TYR A 68 -8.32 3.78 -5.33
CA TYR A 68 -9.42 3.26 -6.15
C TYR A 68 -10.79 3.84 -5.76
N LEU A 69 -10.97 4.18 -4.48
CA LEU A 69 -12.16 4.88 -3.99
C LEU A 69 -12.26 6.28 -4.60
N GLU A 70 -11.16 7.03 -4.63
CA GLU A 70 -11.08 8.39 -5.17
C GLU A 70 -11.16 8.44 -6.71
N THR A 71 -10.70 7.38 -7.39
CA THR A 71 -10.80 7.25 -8.85
C THR A 71 -12.10 6.60 -9.34
N GLY A 72 -12.98 6.19 -8.42
CA GLY A 72 -14.34 5.73 -8.71
C GLY A 72 -14.51 4.22 -8.95
N ASP A 73 -13.45 3.42 -8.77
CA ASP A 73 -13.54 1.95 -8.79
C ASP A 73 -13.82 1.39 -7.39
N TYR A 74 -15.06 1.56 -6.95
CA TYR A 74 -15.53 1.11 -5.64
C TYR A 74 -15.41 -0.41 -5.45
N ALA A 75 -15.52 -1.20 -6.52
CA ALA A 75 -15.42 -2.65 -6.45
C ALA A 75 -14.00 -3.10 -6.11
N THR A 76 -13.00 -2.50 -6.77
CA THR A 76 -11.59 -2.75 -6.46
C THR A 76 -11.23 -2.19 -5.08
N ALA A 77 -11.71 -0.99 -4.74
CA ALA A 77 -11.49 -0.38 -3.43
C ALA A 77 -11.97 -1.29 -2.28
N SER A 78 -13.22 -1.78 -2.35
CA SER A 78 -13.79 -2.67 -1.34
C SER A 78 -12.99 -3.98 -1.19
N ARG A 79 -12.54 -4.58 -2.30
CA ARG A 79 -11.68 -5.78 -2.27
C ARG A 79 -10.35 -5.50 -1.56
N LEU A 80 -9.75 -4.34 -1.79
CA LEU A 80 -8.50 -3.95 -1.17
C LEU A 80 -8.66 -3.66 0.33
N PHE A 81 -9.73 -2.96 0.73
CA PHE A 81 -10.04 -2.72 2.15
C PHE A 81 -10.29 -4.01 2.92
N ASN A 82 -11.00 -4.98 2.34
CA ASN A 82 -11.17 -6.30 2.98
C ASN A 82 -9.82 -7.00 3.20
N ARG A 83 -8.94 -7.01 2.20
CA ARG A 83 -7.61 -7.61 2.35
C ARG A 83 -6.74 -6.84 3.38
N ALA A 84 -6.83 -5.51 3.42
CA ALA A 84 -6.13 -4.68 4.39
C ALA A 84 -6.62 -4.98 5.82
N HIS A 85 -7.94 -5.09 6.02
CA HIS A 85 -8.53 -5.53 7.28
C HIS A 85 -7.97 -6.89 7.73
N ASP A 86 -7.93 -7.89 6.84
CA ASP A 86 -7.41 -9.22 7.18
C ASP A 86 -5.92 -9.20 7.53
N CYS A 87 -5.14 -8.31 6.90
CA CYS A 87 -3.76 -8.08 7.31
C CYS A 87 -3.68 -7.52 8.73
N TYR A 88 -4.48 -6.50 9.05
CA TYR A 88 -4.48 -5.89 10.39
C TYR A 88 -5.01 -6.83 11.48
N VAL A 89 -5.99 -7.69 11.16
CA VAL A 89 -6.44 -8.74 12.08
C VAL A 89 -5.34 -9.76 12.34
N ARG A 90 -4.65 -10.24 11.30
CA ARG A 90 -3.52 -11.17 11.45
C ARG A 90 -2.34 -10.55 12.21
N TRP A 91 -2.20 -9.23 12.12
CA TRP A 91 -1.20 -8.47 12.87
C TRP A 91 -1.67 -8.06 14.27
N GLU A 92 -2.89 -8.45 14.69
CA GLU A 92 -3.51 -8.10 15.98
C GLU A 92 -3.70 -6.58 16.21
N ALA A 93 -3.66 -5.78 15.14
CA ALA A 93 -3.90 -4.35 15.17
C ALA A 93 -5.41 -4.05 15.11
N HIS A 94 -6.13 -4.39 16.18
CA HIS A 94 -7.61 -4.30 16.23
C HIS A 94 -8.15 -2.90 15.94
N SER A 95 -7.51 -1.83 16.46
CA SER A 95 -7.94 -0.45 16.18
C SER A 95 -7.81 -0.09 14.69
N LYS A 96 -6.76 -0.58 14.03
CA LYS A 96 -6.53 -0.31 12.61
C LYS A 96 -7.45 -1.16 11.73
N ALA A 97 -7.72 -2.40 12.12
CA ALA A 97 -8.73 -3.23 11.48
C ALA A 97 -10.13 -2.59 11.56
N ALA A 98 -10.52 -2.05 12.73
CA ALA A 98 -11.78 -1.33 12.88
C ALA A 98 -11.85 -0.05 12.03
N HIS A 99 -10.74 0.68 11.90
CA HIS A 99 -10.66 1.86 11.04
C HIS A 99 -10.92 1.54 9.57
N VAL A 100 -10.25 0.51 9.02
CA VAL A 100 -10.40 0.13 7.61
C VAL A 100 -11.83 -0.29 7.27
N LYS A 101 -12.56 -0.87 8.24
CA LYS A 101 -13.98 -1.22 8.06
C LYS A 101 -14.90 -0.03 7.80
N LEU A 102 -14.49 1.20 8.14
CA LEU A 102 -15.30 2.39 7.86
C LEU A 102 -15.41 2.70 6.35
N TYR A 103 -14.55 2.10 5.53
CA TYR A 103 -14.56 2.24 4.07
C TYR A 103 -15.35 1.13 3.35
N LEU A 104 -15.91 0.16 4.09
CA LEU A 104 -16.74 -0.94 3.59
C LEU A 104 -18.23 -0.65 3.82
#